data_AF-A0A382MAR5-F1
#
_entry.id   AF-A0A382MAR5-F1
#
_cell.length_a   1.000
_cell.length_b   1.000
_cell.length_c   1.000
_cell.angle_alpha   90.00
_cell.angle_beta   90.00
_cell.angle_gamma   90.00
#
_symmetry.space_group_name_H-M   'P 1'
#
loop_
_entity.id
_entity.type
_entity.pdbx_description
1 polymer ?
#
loop_
_entity_poly.entity_id
_entity_poly.type
_entity_poly.pdbx_seq_one_letter_code
_entity_poly.pdbx_strand_id
1 'polypeptide(L)'
;NTTSYVLVIEPEFDKEVTFKIGKTDTLQTIQAASPGAITHLGLSIETEEPGMDDFGQITGDAGDGSFGIFPPQIIVGTASIGRLLAPEGTVITAWQNDGEDLIGSTTVGNEQGEYKGDLSTTLSPLGANLINVMGFDNEAQEWMFYDPKTSLVNFSNINAMHDNVAYYINVTQSQTVSLGGVLYQLNEGLNIVPWGEYAGVNRLSIGPKDGLLSLIQDENLVRIWRFDNEYQNWSFFDPREAFATANTLRTLNDNEVIWLVVKRDVYSTTNGTSLNLHGVSHSTRSTSGSNLIIWRHGPIGSSKDLETSTAATPVPSAAASFGDGTWIVGSNIQPGTYRSSRTGGGCYWERLSGFSGGFGDIIANEITDELSLVEISSTDAGFSTL
;
A
#
# COMPACT_ATOMS: atom_id res chain seq x y z
N ASN A 1 11.16 -11.65 27.20
CA ASN A 1 10.18 -10.61 26.82
C ASN A 1 10.94 -9.32 26.65
N THR A 2 11.40 -9.05 25.44
CA THR A 2 11.93 -7.75 25.05
C THR A 2 10.74 -6.95 24.54
N THR A 3 10.41 -5.83 25.17
CA THR A 3 9.41 -4.94 24.59
C THR A 3 10.06 -4.16 23.47
N SER A 4 9.44 -4.18 22.31
CA SER A 4 10.00 -3.56 21.12
C SER A 4 8.95 -2.77 20.37
N TYR A 5 9.42 -1.87 19.51
CA TYR A 5 8.57 -1.03 18.68
C TYR A 5 9.11 -0.96 17.25
N VAL A 6 8.19 -0.69 16.33
CA VAL A 6 8.49 -0.27 14.95
C VAL A 6 7.81 1.04 14.74
N LEU A 7 8.57 2.02 14.32
CA LEU A 7 8.07 3.34 14.03
C LEU A 7 8.48 3.71 12.60
N VAL A 8 7.49 3.84 11.73
CA VAL A 8 7.67 4.40 10.40
C VAL A 8 7.66 5.92 10.53
N ILE A 9 8.69 6.58 10.00
CA ILE A 9 8.81 8.05 10.00
C ILE A 9 9.10 8.56 8.58
N GLU A 10 8.56 9.74 8.28
CA GLU A 10 8.81 10.45 7.01
C GLU A 10 9.46 11.82 7.30
N PRO A 11 10.72 11.85 7.78
CA PRO A 11 11.40 13.09 8.08
C PRO A 11 11.81 13.82 6.79
N GLU A 12 11.90 15.14 6.86
CA GLU A 12 12.65 15.90 5.87
C GLU A 12 14.14 15.53 5.95
N PHE A 13 14.81 15.46 4.81
CA PHE A 13 16.23 15.08 4.73
C PHE A 13 17.12 16.02 5.56
N ASP A 14 18.12 15.46 6.26
CA ASP A 14 19.05 16.17 7.15
C ASP A 14 18.39 17.01 8.25
N LYS A 15 17.14 16.68 8.62
CA LYS A 15 16.48 17.32 9.74
C LYS A 15 16.61 16.50 11.02
N GLU A 16 16.61 17.25 12.10
CA GLU A 16 16.66 16.71 13.44
C GLU A 16 15.28 16.12 13.82
N VAL A 17 15.28 14.84 14.23
CA VAL A 17 14.06 14.10 14.61
C VAL A 17 14.08 13.79 16.09
N THR A 18 13.04 14.20 16.79
CA THR A 18 12.89 14.07 18.23
C THR A 18 11.84 13.03 18.61
N PHE A 19 12.21 12.07 19.45
CA PHE A 19 11.33 10.99 19.93
C PHE A 19 10.84 11.24 21.36
N LYS A 20 9.59 10.86 21.63
CA LYS A 20 8.96 10.87 22.96
C LYS A 20 8.42 9.48 23.31
N ILE A 21 8.58 9.05 24.56
CA ILE A 21 7.98 7.81 25.10
C ILE A 21 6.81 8.19 26.02
N GLY A 22 5.59 7.78 25.67
CA GLY A 22 4.39 8.11 26.42
C GLY A 22 4.14 9.63 26.48
N LYS A 23 3.85 10.15 27.69
CA LYS A 23 3.61 11.59 27.94
C LYS A 23 4.82 12.30 28.53
N THR A 24 6.03 11.76 28.36
CA THR A 24 7.22 12.37 28.98
C THR A 24 7.62 13.66 28.29
N ASP A 25 8.03 14.65 29.08
CA ASP A 25 8.69 15.87 28.57
C ASP A 25 10.13 15.60 28.10
N THR A 26 10.62 14.39 28.34
CA THR A 26 11.92 13.88 27.92
C THR A 26 11.96 13.59 26.43
N LEU A 27 13.03 14.07 25.78
CA LEU A 27 13.23 14.02 24.34
C LEU A 27 14.57 13.32 24.03
N GLN A 28 14.56 12.45 23.03
CA GLN A 28 15.78 11.90 22.42
C GLN A 28 15.83 12.28 20.95
N THR A 29 17.02 12.50 20.40
CA THR A 29 17.13 13.09 19.08
C THR A 29 18.18 12.42 18.22
N ILE A 30 17.85 12.23 16.94
CA ILE A 30 18.76 11.77 15.90
C ILE A 30 18.73 12.72 14.70
N GLN A 31 19.77 12.69 13.88
CA GLN A 31 19.67 13.20 12.50
C GLN A 31 18.93 12.16 11.67
N ALA A 32 17.95 12.60 10.87
CA ALA A 32 17.27 11.74 9.92
C ALA A 32 18.28 11.03 9.02
N ALA A 33 18.12 9.72 8.83
CA ALA A 33 18.94 8.97 7.90
C ALA A 33 18.37 9.09 6.48
N SER A 34 19.08 8.55 5.49
CA SER A 34 18.60 8.50 4.11
C SER A 34 17.25 7.77 4.02
N PRO A 35 16.35 8.17 3.11
CA PRO A 35 15.07 7.49 2.92
C PRO A 35 15.26 5.98 2.65
N GLY A 36 14.35 5.15 3.18
CA GLY A 36 14.43 3.68 3.10
C GLY A 36 15.44 3.03 4.04
N ALA A 37 16.18 3.81 4.84
CA ALA A 37 17.01 3.27 5.89
C ALA A 37 16.17 2.63 7.00
N ILE A 38 16.63 1.47 7.48
CA ILE A 38 16.16 0.89 8.73
C ILE A 38 17.20 1.25 9.79
N THR A 39 16.77 1.83 10.90
CA THR A 39 17.63 2.29 11.99
C THR A 39 17.25 1.57 13.27
N HIS A 40 18.22 0.92 13.90
CA HIS A 40 18.10 0.46 15.28
C HIS A 40 18.19 1.67 16.21
N LEU A 41 17.20 1.83 17.07
CA LEU A 41 17.13 2.90 18.06
C LEU A 41 16.55 2.38 19.37
N GLY A 42 17.39 2.15 20.36
CA GLY A 42 16.96 1.94 21.73
C GLY A 42 16.67 3.28 22.43
N LEU A 43 15.46 3.41 22.98
CA LEU A 43 15.00 4.61 23.70
C LEU A 43 14.91 4.31 25.20
N SER A 44 15.53 5.14 26.03
CA SER A 44 15.51 5.00 27.49
C SER A 44 15.28 6.32 28.21
N ILE A 45 14.38 6.29 29.20
CA ILE A 45 14.15 7.38 30.14
C ILE A 45 14.66 6.93 31.50
N GLU A 46 15.85 7.37 31.92
CA GLU A 46 16.29 7.20 33.31
C GLU A 46 15.79 8.36 34.18
N THR A 47 15.63 8.09 35.48
CA THR A 47 15.22 9.10 36.48
C THR A 47 16.22 10.24 36.65
N GLU A 48 17.44 10.08 36.15
CA GLU A 48 18.51 11.08 36.28
C GLU A 48 18.96 11.64 34.92
N GLU A 49 19.06 10.82 33.86
CA GLU A 49 19.43 11.27 32.51
C GLU A 49 18.76 10.45 31.40
N PRO A 50 18.04 11.07 30.46
CA PRO A 50 17.58 10.40 29.24
C PRO A 50 18.76 10.00 28.36
N GLY A 51 18.77 8.78 27.83
CA GLY A 51 19.90 8.29 27.04
C GLY A 51 19.51 7.31 25.95
N MET A 52 20.22 7.39 24.83
CA MET A 52 20.13 6.45 23.73
C MET A 52 21.06 5.27 24.06
N ASP A 53 20.50 4.08 24.23
CA ASP A 53 21.25 2.90 24.69
C ASP A 53 21.78 2.02 23.54
N ASP A 54 21.18 2.14 22.35
CA ASP A 54 21.69 1.52 21.12
C ASP A 54 21.26 2.30 19.86
N PHE A 55 22.22 2.66 19.02
CA PHE A 55 21.97 3.34 17.74
C PHE A 55 22.81 2.73 16.63
N GLY A 56 22.17 2.30 15.56
CA GLY A 56 22.86 1.77 14.39
C GLY A 56 22.01 1.77 13.15
N GLN A 57 22.57 2.19 12.03
CA GLN A 57 21.95 2.00 10.72
C GLN A 57 22.07 0.53 10.32
N ILE A 58 20.93 -0.10 10.03
CA ILE A 58 20.83 -1.53 9.72
C ILE A 58 20.94 -1.79 8.20
N THR A 59 20.59 -0.81 7.34
CA THR A 59 20.50 -0.98 5.86
C THR A 59 20.99 0.24 5.05
N GLY A 60 21.21 0.02 3.75
CA GLY A 60 21.86 0.95 2.80
C GLY A 60 21.04 2.17 2.39
N ASP A 61 21.75 3.27 2.15
CA ASP A 61 21.22 4.57 1.74
C ASP A 61 20.56 4.50 0.35
N ALA A 62 19.32 4.98 0.24
CA ALA A 62 18.85 5.51 -1.03
C ALA A 62 19.53 6.87 -1.24
N GLY A 63 20.14 7.11 -2.41
CA GLY A 63 20.85 8.35 -2.73
C GLY A 63 19.99 9.62 -2.61
N ASP A 64 20.57 10.78 -2.96
CA ASP A 64 20.04 12.11 -2.66
C ASP A 64 18.51 12.24 -2.85
N GLY A 65 17.83 12.69 -1.80
CA GLY A 65 16.36 12.75 -1.66
C GLY A 65 15.68 13.80 -2.55
N SER A 66 16.15 13.96 -3.78
CA SER A 66 15.82 15.10 -4.62
C SER A 66 14.43 15.01 -5.24
N PHE A 67 13.89 13.82 -5.55
CA PHE A 67 12.60 13.67 -6.27
C PHE A 67 11.92 12.29 -6.02
N GLY A 68 10.64 12.25 -5.59
CA GLY A 68 9.79 11.03 -5.48
C GLY A 68 9.10 10.83 -4.11
N ILE A 69 8.10 9.93 -4.00
CA ILE A 69 7.78 9.33 -2.67
C ILE A 69 8.91 8.33 -2.44
N PHE A 70 9.77 8.63 -1.48
CA PHE A 70 10.79 7.69 -1.06
C PHE A 70 10.21 6.72 -0.02
N PRO A 71 10.74 5.50 0.08
CA PRO A 71 10.44 4.66 1.23
C PRO A 71 10.77 5.40 2.52
N PRO A 72 9.96 5.25 3.58
CA PRO A 72 10.12 5.96 4.82
C PRO A 72 11.35 5.42 5.53
N GLN A 73 11.87 6.19 6.49
CA GLN A 73 12.84 5.63 7.42
C GLN A 73 12.06 4.77 8.44
N ILE A 74 12.53 3.55 8.67
CA ILE A 74 11.94 2.64 9.65
C ILE A 74 12.83 2.60 10.88
N ILE A 75 12.29 3.01 12.03
CA ILE A 75 12.95 2.95 13.31
C ILE A 75 12.49 1.70 14.06
N VAL A 76 13.43 0.89 14.53
CA VAL A 76 13.16 -0.33 15.30
C VAL A 76 14.00 -0.32 16.57
N GLY A 77 13.44 -0.80 17.68
CA GLY A 77 14.25 -0.97 18.89
C GLY A 77 13.44 -1.27 20.14
N THR A 78 14.07 -1.11 21.30
CA THR A 78 13.45 -1.31 22.61
C THR A 78 13.18 0.02 23.29
N ALA A 79 12.10 0.09 24.07
CA ALA A 79 11.80 1.27 24.88
C ALA A 79 11.84 0.91 26.36
N SER A 80 12.45 1.77 27.18
CA SER A 80 12.59 1.58 28.63
C SER A 80 12.25 2.84 29.42
N ILE A 81 11.61 2.67 30.58
CA ILE A 81 11.27 3.72 31.55
C ILE A 81 11.79 3.28 32.93
N GLY A 82 12.73 4.04 33.50
CA GLY A 82 13.30 3.74 34.82
C GLY A 82 14.05 2.41 34.88
N ARG A 83 14.84 2.09 33.84
CA ARG A 83 15.57 0.81 33.65
C ARG A 83 14.69 -0.44 33.55
N LEU A 84 13.38 -0.27 33.48
CA LEU A 84 12.42 -1.32 33.17
C LEU A 84 11.93 -1.13 31.75
N LEU A 85 11.63 -2.24 31.09
CA LEU A 85 11.00 -2.23 29.78
C LEU A 85 9.67 -1.44 29.83
N ALA A 86 9.47 -0.56 28.85
CA ALA A 86 8.24 0.22 28.71
C ALA A 86 7.05 -0.74 28.56
N PRO A 87 5.93 -0.51 29.28
CA PRO A 87 4.76 -1.38 29.17
C PRO A 87 4.24 -1.48 27.74
N GLU A 88 3.64 -2.61 27.39
CA GLU A 88 2.89 -2.75 26.14
C GLU A 88 1.76 -1.71 26.04
N GLY A 89 1.54 -1.21 24.83
CA GLY A 89 0.63 -0.10 24.56
C GLY A 89 1.24 1.28 24.85
N THR A 90 2.48 1.36 25.36
CA THR A 90 3.17 2.66 25.50
C THR A 90 3.35 3.29 24.13
N VAL A 91 2.84 4.51 23.95
CA VAL A 91 2.94 5.24 22.69
C VAL A 91 4.35 5.79 22.49
N ILE A 92 4.92 5.66 21.30
CA ILE A 92 6.17 6.31 20.89
C ILE A 92 5.84 7.23 19.74
N THR A 93 6.30 8.48 19.80
CA THR A 93 6.08 9.48 18.73
C THR A 93 7.40 10.08 18.28
N ALA A 94 7.51 10.37 16.99
CA ALA A 94 8.61 11.12 16.38
C ALA A 94 8.10 12.48 15.89
N TRP A 95 8.88 13.51 16.15
CA TRP A 95 8.56 14.89 15.86
C TRP A 95 9.72 15.57 15.14
N GLN A 96 9.41 16.60 14.36
CA GLN A 96 10.39 17.46 13.71
C GLN A 96 10.05 18.93 13.98
N ASN A 97 10.93 19.84 13.54
CA ASN A 97 10.75 21.29 13.65
C ASN A 97 10.43 21.71 15.10
N ASP A 98 11.33 21.35 16.02
CA ASP A 98 11.24 21.65 17.46
C ASP A 98 9.98 21.09 18.16
N GLY A 99 9.38 20.03 17.61
CA GLY A 99 8.22 19.36 18.21
C GLY A 99 6.87 19.84 17.67
N GLU A 100 6.86 20.68 16.64
CA GLU A 100 5.64 21.23 16.03
C GLU A 100 4.98 20.25 15.05
N ASP A 101 5.78 19.41 14.39
CA ASP A 101 5.30 18.51 13.34
C ASP A 101 5.46 17.05 13.79
N LEU A 102 4.34 16.34 13.97
CA LEU A 102 4.32 14.90 14.23
C LEU A 102 4.58 14.17 12.92
N ILE A 103 5.69 13.42 12.84
CA ILE A 103 6.13 12.73 11.62
C ILE A 103 6.06 11.19 11.73
N GLY A 104 5.65 10.67 12.89
CA GLY A 104 5.36 9.26 13.08
C GLY A 104 4.87 8.94 14.49
N SER A 105 4.05 7.90 14.63
CA SER A 105 3.60 7.38 15.92
C SER A 105 3.43 5.85 15.88
N THR A 106 3.70 5.18 17.00
CA THR A 106 3.52 3.73 17.16
C THR A 106 3.24 3.37 18.63
N THR A 107 3.02 2.10 18.93
CA THR A 107 2.93 1.57 20.29
C THR A 107 3.94 0.43 20.53
N VAL A 108 4.41 0.33 21.77
CA VAL A 108 5.28 -0.74 22.23
C VAL A 108 4.49 -2.05 22.33
N GLY A 109 5.05 -3.15 21.82
CA GLY A 109 4.52 -4.51 21.96
C GLY A 109 5.42 -5.40 22.82
N ASN A 110 4.83 -6.36 23.54
CA ASN A 110 5.58 -7.27 24.44
C ASN A 110 6.22 -8.47 23.73
N GLU A 111 5.58 -8.98 22.68
CA GLU A 111 6.06 -10.09 21.86
C GLU A 111 5.42 -9.95 20.49
N GLN A 112 6.24 -9.91 19.44
CA GLN A 112 5.77 -9.90 18.07
C GLN A 112 5.28 -11.30 17.71
N GLY A 113 4.17 -11.41 16.98
CA GLY A 113 3.77 -12.68 16.41
C GLY A 113 4.92 -13.30 15.61
N GLU A 114 4.96 -14.63 15.56
CA GLU A 114 5.77 -15.34 14.56
C GLU A 114 5.42 -14.76 13.19
N TYR A 115 6.43 -14.40 12.39
CA TYR A 115 6.18 -13.95 11.02
C TYR A 115 5.40 -15.06 10.29
N LYS A 116 4.14 -14.76 9.93
CA LYS A 116 3.22 -15.76 9.34
C LYS A 116 3.20 -15.74 7.81
N GLY A 117 4.00 -14.88 7.20
CA GLY A 117 4.05 -14.75 5.74
C GLY A 117 4.89 -15.82 5.06
N ASP A 118 4.69 -15.97 3.75
CA ASP A 118 5.42 -16.93 2.88
C ASP A 118 6.38 -16.21 1.91
N LEU A 119 6.89 -15.06 2.33
CA LEU A 119 7.88 -14.34 1.52
C LEU A 119 9.22 -15.05 1.45
N SER A 120 9.54 -15.91 2.43
CA SER A 120 10.76 -16.71 2.41
C SER A 120 10.81 -17.62 1.18
N THR A 121 9.67 -18.14 0.71
CA THR A 121 9.59 -18.90 -0.54
C THR A 121 9.61 -17.97 -1.75
N THR A 122 8.74 -16.95 -1.77
CA THR A 122 8.55 -16.04 -2.90
C THR A 122 9.82 -15.27 -3.26
N LEU A 123 10.59 -14.85 -2.25
CA LEU A 123 11.81 -14.07 -2.39
C LEU A 123 13.09 -14.92 -2.20
N SER A 124 12.95 -16.23 -1.99
CA SER A 124 14.10 -17.16 -1.86
C SER A 124 15.15 -17.01 -2.97
N PRO A 125 14.82 -16.72 -4.24
CA PRO A 125 15.84 -16.56 -5.28
C PRO A 125 16.81 -15.41 -5.03
N LEU A 126 16.43 -14.41 -4.22
CA LEU A 126 17.31 -13.30 -3.83
C LEU A 126 18.30 -13.73 -2.73
N GLY A 127 17.96 -14.72 -1.90
CA GLY A 127 18.81 -15.22 -0.82
C GLY A 127 19.40 -14.11 0.05
N ALA A 128 20.70 -14.18 0.31
CA ALA A 128 21.43 -13.18 1.08
C ALA A 128 21.60 -11.82 0.36
N ASN A 129 21.22 -11.72 -0.93
CA ASN A 129 21.27 -10.47 -1.66
C ASN A 129 20.10 -9.55 -1.31
N LEU A 130 18.99 -10.08 -0.76
CA LEU A 130 17.87 -9.28 -0.30
C LEU A 130 18.23 -8.54 0.99
N ILE A 131 18.08 -7.21 0.97
CA ILE A 131 18.19 -6.36 2.16
C ILE A 131 16.83 -6.24 2.84
N ASN A 132 15.83 -5.73 2.12
CA ASN A 132 14.46 -5.57 2.59
C ASN A 132 13.51 -5.36 1.40
N VAL A 133 12.20 -5.45 1.69
CA VAL A 133 11.13 -5.06 0.78
C VAL A 133 10.23 -4.05 1.47
N MET A 134 9.80 -3.02 0.75
CA MET A 134 8.75 -2.11 1.21
C MET A 134 7.67 -1.99 0.14
N GLY A 135 6.44 -1.76 0.56
CA GLY A 135 5.32 -1.46 -0.32
C GLY A 135 4.48 -0.33 0.27
N PHE A 136 3.75 0.38 -0.56
CA PHE A 136 2.79 1.38 -0.09
C PHE A 136 1.39 0.90 -0.42
N ASP A 137 0.57 0.69 0.61
CA ASP A 137 -0.85 0.43 0.44
C ASP A 137 -1.56 1.76 0.20
N ASN A 138 -1.98 1.97 -1.04
CA ASN A 138 -2.62 3.22 -1.40
C ASN A 138 -4.03 3.36 -0.80
N GLU A 139 -4.73 2.27 -0.47
CA GLU A 139 -6.06 2.33 0.16
C GLU A 139 -5.94 2.64 1.66
N ALA A 140 -5.03 1.97 2.36
CA ALA A 140 -4.78 2.22 3.77
C ALA A 140 -3.97 3.51 4.02
N GLN A 141 -3.28 4.02 2.99
CA GLN A 141 -2.27 5.08 3.10
C GLN A 141 -1.17 4.71 4.12
N GLU A 142 -0.79 3.43 4.12
CA GLU A 142 0.16 2.86 5.07
C GLU A 142 1.32 2.18 4.36
N TRP A 143 2.50 2.29 4.95
CA TRP A 143 3.68 1.56 4.50
C TRP A 143 3.68 0.13 5.03
N MET A 144 3.98 -0.77 4.13
CA MET A 144 4.26 -2.16 4.43
C MET A 144 5.75 -2.44 4.26
N PHE A 145 6.30 -3.37 5.04
CA PHE A 145 7.68 -3.79 4.92
C PHE A 145 7.90 -5.26 5.28
N TYR A 146 9.02 -5.76 4.80
CA TYR A 146 9.59 -7.05 5.11
C TYR A 146 11.10 -6.95 5.23
N ASP A 147 11.65 -7.44 6.33
CA ASP A 147 13.09 -7.59 6.54
C ASP A 147 13.42 -9.06 6.83
N PRO A 148 14.26 -9.73 6.00
CA PRO A 148 14.59 -11.14 6.18
C PRO A 148 15.51 -11.43 7.38
N LYS A 149 16.10 -10.41 8.03
CA LYS A 149 16.96 -10.63 9.21
C LYS A 149 16.13 -11.17 10.36
N THR A 150 16.61 -12.22 11.02
CA THR A 150 15.90 -12.89 12.11
C THR A 150 15.56 -11.98 13.29
N SER A 151 16.35 -10.94 13.52
CA SER A 151 16.09 -9.92 14.55
C SER A 151 14.96 -8.96 14.19
N LEU A 152 14.57 -8.90 12.91
CA LEU A 152 13.61 -7.92 12.39
C LEU A 152 12.40 -8.53 11.70
N VAL A 153 12.48 -9.80 11.31
CA VAL A 153 11.44 -10.48 10.52
C VAL A 153 10.08 -10.45 11.21
N ASN A 154 10.04 -10.52 12.53
CA ASN A 154 8.80 -10.48 13.29
C ASN A 154 8.12 -9.09 13.27
N PHE A 155 8.82 -8.03 12.81
CA PHE A 155 8.25 -6.69 12.66
C PHE A 155 7.56 -6.54 11.29
N SER A 156 7.90 -7.41 10.34
CA SER A 156 7.39 -7.38 8.98
C SER A 156 5.88 -7.55 8.95
N ASN A 157 5.21 -6.76 8.11
CA ASN A 157 3.76 -6.81 7.91
C ASN A 157 3.35 -7.22 6.49
N ILE A 158 4.31 -7.38 5.56
CA ILE A 158 4.03 -8.01 4.26
C ILE A 158 3.97 -9.53 4.45
N ASN A 159 2.76 -10.08 4.42
CA ASN A 159 2.54 -11.53 4.54
C ASN A 159 2.58 -12.25 3.18
N ALA A 160 2.22 -11.55 2.12
CA ALA A 160 2.30 -12.01 0.74
C ALA A 160 2.54 -10.82 -0.18
N MET A 161 3.16 -11.06 -1.34
CA MET A 161 3.24 -10.06 -2.39
C MET A 161 1.93 -10.07 -3.17
N HIS A 162 1.32 -8.91 -3.37
CA HIS A 162 0.03 -8.78 -4.04
C HIS A 162 0.18 -8.21 -5.44
N ASP A 163 -0.61 -8.74 -6.38
CA ASP A 163 -0.69 -8.19 -7.73
C ASP A 163 -1.18 -6.73 -7.68
N ASN A 164 -0.68 -5.92 -8.61
CA ASN A 164 -1.01 -4.49 -8.72
C ASN A 164 -0.44 -3.61 -7.58
N VAL A 165 0.44 -4.14 -6.74
CA VAL A 165 1.20 -3.37 -5.76
C VAL A 165 2.62 -3.13 -6.29
N ALA A 166 3.08 -1.88 -6.22
CA ALA A 166 4.47 -1.55 -6.49
C ALA A 166 5.30 -1.77 -5.22
N TYR A 167 6.42 -2.48 -5.36
CA TYR A 167 7.31 -2.75 -4.25
C TYR A 167 8.69 -2.14 -4.50
N TYR A 168 9.24 -1.61 -3.42
CA TYR A 168 10.64 -1.28 -3.29
C TYR A 168 11.38 -2.54 -2.85
N ILE A 169 12.31 -3.02 -3.66
CA ILE A 169 13.16 -4.16 -3.34
C ILE A 169 14.60 -3.66 -3.26
N ASN A 170 15.19 -3.73 -2.08
CA ASN A 170 16.56 -3.31 -1.86
C ASN A 170 17.50 -4.52 -1.89
N VAL A 171 18.56 -4.46 -2.69
CA VAL A 171 19.51 -5.56 -2.88
C VAL A 171 20.96 -5.11 -2.71
N THR A 172 21.81 -6.00 -2.20
CA THR A 172 23.24 -5.69 -1.98
C THR A 172 24.07 -5.66 -3.26
N GLN A 173 23.60 -6.29 -4.34
CA GLN A 173 24.29 -6.41 -5.63
C GLN A 173 23.27 -6.52 -6.77
N SER A 174 23.59 -5.97 -7.94
CA SER A 174 22.76 -6.13 -9.14
C SER A 174 22.57 -7.60 -9.51
N GLN A 175 21.35 -7.99 -9.86
CA GLN A 175 21.03 -9.36 -10.28
C GLN A 175 19.84 -9.39 -11.22
N THR A 176 19.86 -10.33 -12.16
CA THR A 176 18.66 -10.74 -12.90
C THR A 176 18.07 -11.96 -12.22
N VAL A 177 16.79 -11.90 -11.83
CA VAL A 177 16.16 -12.88 -10.95
C VAL A 177 14.70 -13.12 -11.35
N SER A 178 14.26 -14.37 -11.27
CA SER A 178 12.85 -14.72 -11.48
C SER A 178 12.12 -14.78 -10.14
N LEU A 179 11.15 -13.90 -9.92
CA LEU A 179 10.30 -13.88 -8.72
C LEU A 179 8.84 -14.08 -9.12
N GLY A 180 8.17 -15.07 -8.54
CA GLY A 180 6.77 -15.37 -8.88
C GLY A 180 6.54 -15.67 -10.37
N GLY A 181 7.54 -16.19 -11.09
CA GLY A 181 7.47 -16.45 -12.54
C GLY A 181 7.86 -15.27 -13.44
N VAL A 182 8.03 -14.07 -12.88
CA VAL A 182 8.41 -12.86 -13.62
C VAL A 182 9.91 -12.61 -13.50
N LEU A 183 10.56 -12.30 -14.62
CA LEU A 183 11.98 -11.94 -14.66
C LEU A 183 12.16 -10.45 -14.33
N TYR A 184 12.92 -10.16 -13.28
CA TYR A 184 13.29 -8.81 -12.86
C TYR A 184 14.79 -8.57 -13.07
N GLN A 185 15.14 -7.38 -13.57
CA GLN A 185 16.50 -6.86 -13.52
C GLN A 185 16.60 -5.88 -12.36
N LEU A 186 17.29 -6.30 -11.30
CA LEU A 186 17.52 -5.50 -10.11
C LEU A 186 18.94 -4.92 -10.17
N ASN A 187 19.06 -3.63 -9.94
CA ASN A 187 20.32 -2.93 -9.74
C ASN A 187 20.72 -2.97 -8.25
N GLU A 188 22.01 -2.90 -7.94
CA GLU A 188 22.49 -2.71 -6.58
C GLU A 188 21.79 -1.50 -5.94
N GLY A 189 21.31 -1.67 -4.70
CA GLY A 189 20.51 -0.68 -3.99
C GLY A 189 19.01 -0.84 -4.22
N LEU A 190 18.31 0.30 -4.18
CA LEU A 190 16.86 0.37 -4.19
C LEU A 190 16.29 0.19 -5.60
N ASN A 191 15.38 -0.77 -5.77
CA ASN A 191 14.65 -1.00 -7.01
C ASN A 191 13.17 -0.80 -6.81
N ILE A 192 12.48 -0.27 -7.81
CA ILE A 192 11.04 -0.01 -7.74
C ILE A 192 10.38 -0.81 -8.84
N VAL A 193 9.67 -1.87 -8.45
CA VAL A 193 9.16 -2.87 -9.38
C VAL A 193 7.65 -3.03 -9.26
N PRO A 194 6.94 -3.18 -10.39
CA PRO A 194 5.56 -3.59 -10.37
C PRO A 194 5.49 -5.08 -10.02
N TRP A 195 4.63 -5.48 -9.08
CA TRP A 195 4.45 -6.90 -8.76
C TRP A 195 3.30 -7.56 -9.53
N GLY A 196 3.47 -8.86 -9.75
CA GLY A 196 2.53 -9.71 -10.47
C GLY A 196 2.84 -9.85 -11.94
N GLU A 197 2.42 -10.98 -12.52
CA GLU A 197 2.48 -11.16 -13.97
C GLU A 197 1.60 -10.11 -14.65
N TYR A 198 2.15 -9.45 -15.66
CA TYR A 198 1.37 -8.61 -16.54
C TYR A 198 1.51 -9.16 -17.95
N ALA A 199 0.45 -9.85 -18.40
CA ALA A 199 0.26 -10.25 -19.80
C ALA A 199 -0.13 -9.00 -20.62
N GLY A 200 0.73 -8.00 -20.57
CA GLY A 200 0.63 -6.80 -21.36
C GLY A 200 0.71 -7.16 -22.82
N VAL A 201 -0.42 -7.10 -23.47
CA VAL A 201 -0.47 -6.88 -24.89
C VAL A 201 0.11 -5.47 -25.08
N ASN A 202 1.22 -5.30 -25.81
CA ASN A 202 1.88 -4.01 -26.14
C ASN A 202 0.90 -3.02 -26.83
N ARG A 203 -0.20 -2.63 -26.17
CA ARG A 203 -1.39 -2.14 -26.87
C ARG A 203 -1.39 -0.64 -26.99
N LEU A 204 -0.87 0.11 -26.02
CA LEU A 204 -0.99 1.57 -26.04
C LEU A 204 0.17 2.24 -25.32
N SER A 205 0.93 3.04 -26.05
CA SER A 205 1.75 4.11 -25.47
C SER A 205 0.93 5.38 -25.55
N ILE A 206 0.53 5.94 -24.41
CA ILE A 206 -0.32 7.13 -24.33
C ILE A 206 0.43 8.27 -23.67
N GLY A 207 0.28 9.49 -24.18
CA GLY A 207 0.86 10.66 -23.54
C GLY A 207 0.18 10.96 -22.20
N PRO A 208 0.89 11.49 -21.18
CA PRO A 208 0.27 11.85 -19.90
C PRO A 208 -0.94 12.79 -20.03
N LYS A 209 -0.92 13.70 -21.02
CA LYS A 209 -2.03 14.62 -21.33
C LYS A 209 -3.31 13.89 -21.73
N ASP A 210 -3.16 12.82 -22.51
CA ASP A 210 -4.30 12.06 -23.03
C ASP A 210 -4.73 10.99 -22.01
N GLY A 211 -3.77 10.33 -21.37
CA GLY A 211 -4.03 9.24 -20.41
C GLY A 211 -4.74 9.69 -19.14
N LEU A 212 -4.49 10.93 -18.72
CA LEU A 212 -5.01 11.51 -17.48
C LEU A 212 -5.82 12.79 -17.75
N LEU A 213 -6.42 12.88 -18.93
CA LEU A 213 -7.15 14.07 -19.40
C LEU A 213 -8.20 14.55 -18.39
N SER A 214 -8.96 13.63 -17.79
CA SER A 214 -9.99 13.96 -16.79
C SER A 214 -9.39 14.68 -15.58
N LEU A 215 -8.30 14.14 -15.02
CA LEU A 215 -7.62 14.75 -13.87
C LEU A 215 -7.03 16.12 -14.19
N ILE A 216 -6.61 16.35 -15.44
CA ILE A 216 -6.07 17.63 -15.90
C ILE A 216 -7.20 18.65 -16.08
N GLN A 217 -8.31 18.26 -16.72
CA GLN A 217 -9.47 19.13 -16.93
C GLN A 217 -10.13 19.54 -15.61
N ASP A 218 -10.14 18.65 -14.64
CA ASP A 218 -10.66 18.90 -13.30
C ASP A 218 -9.67 19.64 -12.38
N GLU A 219 -8.53 20.08 -12.93
CA GLU A 219 -7.41 20.71 -12.22
C GLU A 219 -6.93 19.93 -10.98
N ASN A 220 -7.16 18.61 -10.97
CA ASN A 220 -6.86 17.73 -9.85
C ASN A 220 -5.43 17.20 -9.91
N LEU A 221 -4.91 16.92 -11.11
CA LEU A 221 -3.53 16.47 -11.29
C LEU A 221 -2.55 17.61 -11.00
N VAL A 222 -1.64 17.38 -10.05
CA VAL A 222 -0.54 18.30 -9.75
C VAL A 222 0.70 17.92 -10.55
N ARG A 223 1.14 16.67 -10.45
CA ARG A 223 2.38 16.19 -11.09
C ARG A 223 2.40 14.67 -11.15
N ILE A 224 3.20 14.15 -12.09
CA ILE A 224 3.56 12.75 -12.22
C ILE A 224 5.08 12.64 -12.14
N TRP A 225 5.58 11.65 -11.40
CA TRP A 225 6.94 11.19 -11.49
C TRP A 225 6.97 9.73 -11.93
N ARG A 226 7.99 9.34 -12.67
CA ARG A 226 8.22 7.95 -13.10
C ARG A 226 9.71 7.68 -12.96
N PHE A 227 10.02 6.59 -12.28
CA PHE A 227 11.38 6.10 -12.12
C PHE A 227 11.63 4.96 -13.11
N ASP A 228 12.70 5.09 -13.90
CA ASP A 228 13.19 3.99 -14.71
C ASP A 228 14.10 3.10 -13.86
N ASN A 229 13.67 1.87 -13.58
CA ASN A 229 14.51 0.97 -12.80
C ASN A 229 15.75 0.49 -13.58
N GLU A 230 15.65 0.32 -14.90
CA GLU A 230 16.75 -0.17 -15.73
C GLU A 230 17.86 0.88 -15.82
N TYR A 231 17.49 2.14 -16.08
CA TYR A 231 18.43 3.24 -16.26
C TYR A 231 18.65 4.12 -15.02
N GLN A 232 17.97 3.81 -13.91
CA GLN A 232 18.06 4.53 -12.63
C GLN A 232 17.86 6.04 -12.79
N ASN A 233 16.85 6.44 -13.57
CA ASN A 233 16.62 7.85 -13.88
C ASN A 233 15.15 8.27 -13.70
N TRP A 234 14.95 9.56 -13.52
CA TRP A 234 13.63 10.14 -13.28
C TRP A 234 13.09 10.84 -14.52
N SER A 235 11.80 10.65 -14.76
CA SER A 235 11.01 11.43 -15.68
C SER A 235 9.82 12.07 -14.95
N PHE A 236 9.38 13.23 -15.40
CA PHE A 236 8.25 13.91 -14.78
C PHE A 236 7.33 14.60 -15.79
N PHE A 237 6.09 14.82 -15.35
CA PHE A 237 5.09 15.58 -16.08
C PHE A 237 4.29 16.47 -15.13
N ASP A 238 4.17 17.74 -15.46
CA ASP A 238 3.28 18.72 -14.81
C ASP A 238 2.37 19.32 -15.89
N PRO A 239 1.03 19.32 -15.68
CA PRO A 239 0.09 19.75 -16.70
C PRO A 239 0.07 21.27 -16.94
N ARG A 240 0.64 22.08 -16.03
CA ARG A 240 0.63 23.54 -16.15
C ARG A 240 1.54 23.99 -17.29
N GLU A 241 1.09 25.00 -18.04
CA GLU A 241 1.81 25.53 -19.21
C GLU A 241 3.26 25.94 -18.89
N ALA A 242 3.49 26.49 -17.70
CA ALA A 242 4.81 26.89 -17.22
C ALA A 242 5.86 25.75 -17.24
N PHE A 243 5.42 24.49 -17.20
CA PHE A 243 6.30 23.31 -17.19
C PHE A 243 6.35 22.59 -18.54
N ALA A 244 5.67 23.11 -19.59
CA ALA A 244 5.55 22.41 -20.87
C ALA A 244 6.91 22.04 -21.52
N THR A 245 7.91 22.91 -21.39
CA THR A 245 9.27 22.68 -21.91
C THR A 245 10.14 21.83 -20.98
N ALA A 246 9.81 21.79 -19.69
CA ALA A 246 10.57 21.07 -18.68
C ALA A 246 10.13 19.60 -18.56
N ASN A 247 8.88 19.28 -18.90
CA ASN A 247 8.34 17.92 -18.87
C ASN A 247 9.23 16.95 -19.66
N THR A 248 9.57 15.82 -19.06
CA THR A 248 10.41 14.76 -19.65
C THR A 248 9.66 13.45 -19.85
N LEU A 249 8.61 13.19 -19.06
CA LEU A 249 7.73 12.03 -19.25
C LEU A 249 6.85 12.26 -20.48
N ARG A 250 7.10 11.50 -21.54
CA ARG A 250 6.39 11.62 -22.83
C ARG A 250 5.28 10.60 -23.01
N THR A 251 5.41 9.45 -22.37
CA THR A 251 4.55 8.29 -22.54
C THR A 251 4.32 7.63 -21.18
N LEU A 252 3.11 7.13 -20.97
CA LEU A 252 2.76 6.19 -19.91
C LEU A 252 2.73 4.82 -20.58
N ASN A 253 3.75 4.01 -20.33
CA ASN A 253 3.80 2.66 -20.88
C ASN A 253 3.15 1.69 -19.92
N ASP A 254 2.73 0.56 -20.47
CA ASP A 254 2.19 -0.53 -19.68
C ASP A 254 3.20 -1.09 -18.67
N ASN A 255 2.67 -1.46 -17.51
CA ASN A 255 3.41 -2.03 -16.39
C ASN A 255 4.50 -1.09 -15.82
N GLU A 256 4.31 0.22 -15.91
CA GLU A 256 5.22 1.20 -15.28
C GLU A 256 4.74 1.62 -13.90
N VAL A 257 5.65 1.72 -12.94
CA VAL A 257 5.36 2.33 -11.64
C VAL A 257 5.42 3.85 -11.77
N ILE A 258 4.35 4.53 -11.36
CA ILE A 258 4.26 5.99 -11.40
C ILE A 258 3.77 6.56 -10.07
N TRP A 259 4.27 7.74 -9.74
CA TRP A 259 3.81 8.55 -8.63
C TRP A 259 2.87 9.63 -9.16
N LEU A 260 1.63 9.64 -8.70
CA LEU A 260 0.68 10.70 -9.00
C LEU A 260 0.43 11.57 -7.78
N VAL A 261 0.54 12.88 -7.97
CA VAL A 261 0.15 13.86 -6.98
C VAL A 261 -1.19 14.47 -7.39
N VAL A 262 -2.20 14.31 -6.54
CA VAL A 262 -3.56 14.83 -6.77
C VAL A 262 -4.03 15.69 -5.61
N LYS A 263 -4.91 16.66 -5.86
CA LYS A 263 -5.44 17.58 -4.83
C LYS A 263 -6.66 17.01 -4.09
N ARG A 264 -7.37 16.08 -4.72
CA ARG A 264 -8.63 15.49 -4.27
C ARG A 264 -8.64 14.01 -4.58
N ASP A 265 -9.36 13.26 -3.75
CA ASP A 265 -9.52 11.82 -3.92
C ASP A 265 -10.11 11.47 -5.29
N VAL A 266 -9.68 10.34 -5.84
CA VAL A 266 -10.10 9.80 -7.12
C VAL A 266 -10.42 8.32 -6.94
N TYR A 267 -11.63 7.93 -7.31
CA TYR A 267 -12.03 6.53 -7.38
C TYR A 267 -12.62 6.29 -8.77
N SER A 268 -11.77 5.95 -9.73
CA SER A 268 -12.18 5.82 -11.13
C SER A 268 -11.32 4.81 -11.88
N THR A 269 -11.66 4.54 -13.14
CA THR A 269 -10.81 3.77 -14.06
C THR A 269 -10.61 4.59 -15.31
N THR A 270 -9.35 4.78 -15.72
CA THR A 270 -9.00 5.48 -16.97
C THR A 270 -8.09 4.60 -17.81
N ASN A 271 -8.42 4.46 -19.09
CA ASN A 271 -7.69 3.58 -20.02
C ASN A 271 -7.45 2.15 -19.48
N GLY A 272 -8.35 1.68 -18.62
CA GLY A 272 -8.27 0.38 -17.94
C GLY A 272 -7.35 0.32 -16.72
N THR A 273 -6.66 1.41 -16.36
CA THR A 273 -5.95 1.58 -15.09
C THR A 273 -6.93 1.99 -13.99
N SER A 274 -6.97 1.24 -12.89
CA SER A 274 -7.71 1.64 -11.69
C SER A 274 -6.97 2.77 -10.97
N LEU A 275 -7.67 3.88 -10.74
CA LEU A 275 -7.19 5.03 -9.99
C LEU A 275 -7.98 5.09 -8.68
N ASN A 276 -7.41 4.52 -7.63
CA ASN A 276 -7.79 4.75 -6.25
C ASN A 276 -6.72 5.68 -5.66
N LEU A 277 -6.92 7.00 -5.73
CA LEU A 277 -5.93 8.00 -5.35
C LEU A 277 -6.47 8.87 -4.21
N HIS A 278 -5.60 9.24 -3.27
CA HIS A 278 -5.91 10.12 -2.15
C HIS A 278 -5.31 11.51 -2.37
N GLY A 279 -6.12 12.54 -2.12
CA GLY A 279 -5.79 13.94 -2.37
C GLY A 279 -5.31 14.73 -1.18
N VAL A 280 -5.52 14.27 0.05
CA VAL A 280 -5.01 14.91 1.26
C VAL A 280 -4.41 13.81 2.14
N SER A 281 -3.11 13.88 2.43
CA SER A 281 -2.54 12.98 3.42
C SER A 281 -3.02 13.41 4.80
N HIS A 282 -3.52 12.47 5.61
CA HIS A 282 -4.00 12.76 6.97
C HIS A 282 -2.87 13.23 7.91
N SER A 283 -1.61 13.15 7.47
CA SER A 283 -0.39 13.36 8.25
C SER A 283 0.38 14.65 7.96
N THR A 284 0.05 15.43 6.93
CA THR A 284 0.85 16.61 6.56
C THR A 284 0.01 17.88 6.35
N ARG A 285 0.63 19.05 6.51
CA ARG A 285 0.05 20.36 6.10
C ARG A 285 -0.11 20.50 4.57
N SER A 286 0.07 19.42 3.80
CA SER A 286 -0.01 19.42 2.34
C SER A 286 -1.45 19.58 1.85
N THR A 287 -1.63 20.30 0.74
CA THR A 287 -2.92 20.45 0.05
C THR A 287 -3.12 19.45 -1.08
N SER A 288 -2.23 18.46 -1.17
CA SER A 288 -2.23 17.40 -2.18
C SER A 288 -1.62 16.11 -1.64
N GLY A 289 -2.11 14.97 -2.12
CA GLY A 289 -1.64 13.63 -1.74
C GLY A 289 -0.84 12.98 -2.86
N SER A 290 0.21 12.25 -2.48
CA SER A 290 1.08 11.51 -3.38
C SER A 290 0.69 10.03 -3.35
N ASN A 291 0.59 9.41 -4.52
CA ASN A 291 0.07 8.05 -4.68
C ASN A 291 1.01 7.24 -5.54
N LEU A 292 1.37 6.03 -5.10
CA LEU A 292 2.19 5.10 -5.86
C LEU A 292 1.29 4.06 -6.53
N ILE A 293 1.27 4.02 -7.86
CA ILE A 293 0.46 3.03 -8.59
C ILE A 293 1.28 2.37 -9.69
N ILE A 294 0.77 1.24 -10.19
CA ILE A 294 1.23 0.66 -11.44
C ILE A 294 0.28 1.09 -12.56
N TRP A 295 0.81 1.76 -13.58
CA TRP A 295 0.09 2.05 -14.81
C TRP A 295 -0.05 0.78 -15.64
N ARG A 296 -1.25 0.22 -15.68
CA ARG A 296 -1.60 -0.97 -16.46
C ARG A 296 -2.86 -0.66 -17.25
N HIS A 297 -2.72 -0.50 -18.57
CA HIS A 297 -3.88 -0.46 -19.43
C HIS A 297 -4.61 -1.80 -19.27
N GLY A 298 -5.90 -1.75 -18.94
CA GLY A 298 -6.68 -2.96 -18.63
C GLY A 298 -6.78 -3.90 -19.84
N PRO A 299 -7.27 -5.15 -19.68
CA PRO A 299 -7.62 -5.96 -20.82
C PRO A 299 -8.90 -5.41 -21.49
N ILE A 300 -8.87 -5.19 -22.81
CA ILE A 300 -10.09 -5.39 -23.61
C ILE A 300 -10.05 -6.84 -24.08
N GLY A 301 -10.76 -7.69 -23.35
CA GLY A 301 -11.02 -9.08 -23.70
C GLY A 301 -10.39 -10.08 -22.74
N SER A 302 -11.27 -10.87 -22.11
CA SER A 302 -10.99 -12.27 -21.81
C SER A 302 -10.28 -12.90 -23.02
N SER A 303 -9.09 -13.48 -22.80
CA SER A 303 -8.44 -14.37 -23.74
C SER A 303 -7.59 -15.30 -22.89
N LYS A 304 -7.94 -16.57 -22.64
CA LYS A 304 -8.29 -17.55 -23.68
C LYS A 304 -7.27 -17.45 -24.80
N ASP A 305 -5.99 -17.67 -24.50
CA ASP A 305 -4.95 -18.10 -25.44
C ASP A 305 -3.70 -18.55 -24.67
N LEU A 306 -3.85 -19.66 -23.95
CA LEU A 306 -2.77 -20.59 -23.64
C LEU A 306 -3.30 -21.99 -24.00
N GLU A 307 -3.60 -22.19 -25.29
CA GLU A 307 -3.78 -23.55 -25.81
C GLU A 307 -2.42 -24.17 -26.12
N THR A 308 -1.93 -25.03 -25.22
CA THR A 308 -1.76 -26.46 -25.51
C THR A 308 -1.36 -27.24 -24.25
N SER A 309 -2.28 -28.06 -23.74
CA SER A 309 -2.08 -29.46 -23.29
C SER A 309 -2.98 -29.86 -22.10
N THR A 310 -4.18 -30.32 -22.46
CA THR A 310 -4.89 -31.49 -21.92
C THR A 310 -5.20 -31.60 -20.41
N ALA A 311 -6.46 -31.30 -20.05
CA ALA A 311 -7.42 -32.20 -19.38
C ALA A 311 -8.38 -31.41 -18.47
N ALA A 312 -9.68 -31.58 -18.71
CA ALA A 312 -10.77 -30.82 -18.08
C ALA A 312 -11.00 -31.15 -16.59
N THR A 313 -11.36 -30.11 -15.83
CA THR A 313 -12.22 -30.23 -14.64
C THR A 313 -13.13 -29.00 -14.60
N PRO A 314 -14.47 -29.14 -14.43
CA PRO A 314 -15.38 -28.00 -14.44
C PRO A 314 -15.35 -27.27 -13.08
N VAL A 315 -15.22 -25.95 -13.08
CA VAL A 315 -15.40 -25.09 -11.89
C VAL A 315 -16.87 -24.67 -11.80
N PRO A 316 -17.50 -24.62 -10.60
CA PRO A 316 -18.94 -24.51 -10.46
C PRO A 316 -19.48 -23.15 -10.91
N SER A 317 -20.59 -23.16 -11.63
CA SER A 317 -21.38 -21.96 -11.97
C SER A 317 -21.82 -21.24 -10.69
N ALA A 318 -21.68 -19.91 -10.65
CA ALA A 318 -22.32 -19.06 -9.64
C ALA A 318 -23.84 -19.39 -9.60
N ALA A 319 -24.41 -19.43 -8.39
CA ALA A 319 -25.75 -19.97 -8.19
C ALA A 319 -26.83 -18.94 -8.59
N ALA A 320 -27.76 -19.35 -9.45
CA ALA A 320 -28.95 -18.55 -9.80
C ALA A 320 -30.04 -18.56 -8.71
N SER A 321 -29.78 -19.22 -7.58
CA SER A 321 -30.64 -19.29 -6.41
C SER A 321 -29.77 -19.46 -5.16
N PHE A 322 -30.10 -18.73 -4.10
CA PHE A 322 -29.39 -18.74 -2.83
C PHE A 322 -30.38 -18.72 -1.66
N GLY A 323 -29.92 -19.10 -0.47
CA GLY A 323 -30.69 -19.09 0.76
C GLY A 323 -30.30 -17.92 1.67
N ASP A 324 -30.70 -18.00 2.93
CA ASP A 324 -30.40 -16.98 3.93
C ASP A 324 -28.89 -16.84 4.16
N GLY A 325 -28.45 -15.60 4.38
CA GLY A 325 -27.04 -15.24 4.54
C GLY A 325 -26.65 -14.01 3.72
N THR A 326 -25.35 -13.70 3.77
CA THR A 326 -24.75 -12.56 3.07
C THR A 326 -23.92 -13.05 1.89
N TRP A 327 -24.15 -12.46 0.72
CA TRP A 327 -23.62 -12.91 -0.56
C TRP A 327 -22.87 -11.77 -1.25
N ILE A 328 -21.69 -12.06 -1.79
CA ILE A 328 -20.92 -11.09 -2.58
C ILE A 328 -21.44 -11.09 -4.02
N VAL A 329 -21.89 -9.94 -4.50
CA VAL A 329 -22.44 -9.79 -5.86
C VAL A 329 -21.30 -9.79 -6.88
N GLY A 330 -21.48 -10.50 -7.99
CA GLY A 330 -20.45 -10.72 -9.01
C GLY A 330 -19.46 -11.85 -8.69
N SER A 331 -19.44 -12.34 -7.45
CA SER A 331 -18.63 -13.49 -7.02
C SER A 331 -19.49 -14.69 -6.63
N ASN A 332 -20.29 -14.57 -5.56
CA ASN A 332 -21.12 -15.67 -5.06
C ASN A 332 -22.47 -15.75 -5.75
N ILE A 333 -23.08 -14.59 -6.03
CA ILE A 333 -24.35 -14.45 -6.75
C ILE A 333 -24.19 -13.47 -7.91
N GLN A 334 -24.92 -13.66 -9.00
CA GLN A 334 -24.84 -12.76 -10.15
C GLN A 334 -25.79 -11.57 -10.00
N PRO A 335 -25.47 -10.40 -10.58
CA PRO A 335 -26.45 -9.32 -10.70
C PRO A 335 -27.68 -9.78 -11.48
N GLY A 336 -28.85 -9.26 -11.11
CA GLY A 336 -30.09 -9.63 -11.78
C GLY A 336 -31.30 -9.55 -10.85
N THR A 337 -32.45 -9.94 -11.39
CA THR A 337 -33.72 -9.91 -10.66
C THR A 337 -33.97 -11.25 -9.97
N TYR A 338 -34.13 -11.21 -8.65
CA TYR A 338 -34.39 -12.36 -7.80
C TYR A 338 -35.78 -12.24 -7.16
N ARG A 339 -36.43 -13.38 -6.95
CA ARG A 339 -37.71 -13.47 -6.24
C ARG A 339 -37.58 -14.40 -5.05
N SER A 340 -38.23 -14.06 -3.92
CA SER A 340 -38.33 -15.00 -2.81
C SER A 340 -39.09 -16.26 -3.23
N SER A 341 -38.68 -17.41 -2.71
CA SER A 341 -39.26 -18.71 -3.10
C SER A 341 -40.47 -19.11 -2.25
N ARG A 342 -40.71 -18.41 -1.13
CA ARG A 342 -41.79 -18.64 -0.16
C ARG A 342 -42.27 -17.31 0.42
N THR A 343 -43.50 -17.29 0.92
CA THR A 343 -44.07 -16.23 1.75
C THR A 343 -44.01 -16.62 3.23
N GLY A 344 -43.81 -15.66 4.13
CA GLY A 344 -43.75 -15.88 5.58
C GLY A 344 -43.61 -14.56 6.32
N GLY A 345 -44.00 -14.50 7.59
CA GLY A 345 -43.98 -13.26 8.36
C GLY A 345 -42.56 -12.78 8.66
N GLY A 346 -42.21 -11.56 8.24
CA GLY A 346 -40.95 -10.89 8.59
C GLY A 346 -39.74 -11.22 7.72
N CYS A 347 -39.91 -11.60 6.45
CA CYS A 347 -38.79 -11.79 5.53
C CYS A 347 -38.07 -10.46 5.28
N TYR A 348 -36.78 -10.41 5.61
CA TYR A 348 -35.96 -9.20 5.48
C TYR A 348 -34.83 -9.43 4.50
N TRP A 349 -34.57 -8.43 3.65
CA TRP A 349 -33.40 -8.40 2.80
C TRP A 349 -32.83 -6.98 2.68
N GLU A 350 -31.55 -6.91 2.31
CA GLU A 350 -30.84 -5.66 2.03
C GLU A 350 -29.82 -5.80 0.91
N ARG A 351 -29.75 -4.78 0.05
CA ARG A 351 -28.69 -4.54 -0.93
C ARG A 351 -27.64 -3.65 -0.31
N LEU A 352 -26.37 -4.00 -0.46
CA LEU A 352 -25.26 -3.42 0.28
C LEU A 352 -24.26 -2.73 -0.64
N SER A 353 -23.80 -1.54 -0.25
CA SER A 353 -22.66 -0.83 -0.85
C SER A 353 -21.32 -1.18 -0.17
N GLY A 354 -21.37 -1.85 0.98
CA GLY A 354 -20.19 -2.24 1.77
C GLY A 354 -20.55 -3.31 2.83
N PHE A 355 -19.55 -3.82 3.55
CA PHE A 355 -19.71 -4.92 4.52
C PHE A 355 -19.32 -4.53 5.96
N SER A 356 -19.34 -3.23 6.30
CA SER A 356 -19.00 -2.77 7.66
C SER A 356 -20.04 -3.15 8.72
N GLY A 357 -21.25 -3.54 8.29
CA GLY A 357 -22.38 -3.87 9.16
C GLY A 357 -23.13 -2.63 9.70
N GLY A 358 -22.76 -1.43 9.25
CA GLY A 358 -23.44 -0.18 9.60
C GLY A 358 -24.56 0.20 8.62
N PHE A 359 -25.51 1.02 9.07
CA PHE A 359 -26.62 1.52 8.23
C PHE A 359 -26.16 2.31 6.99
N GLY A 360 -24.95 2.88 7.03
CA GLY A 360 -24.37 3.61 5.90
C GLY A 360 -24.07 2.74 4.68
N ASP A 361 -24.01 1.42 4.86
CA ASP A 361 -23.78 0.46 3.77
C ASP A 361 -25.06 -0.05 3.12
N ILE A 362 -26.24 0.32 3.64
CA ILE A 362 -27.51 -0.19 3.10
C ILE A 362 -27.95 0.71 1.95
N ILE A 363 -27.92 0.18 0.73
CA ILE A 363 -28.43 0.83 -0.48
C ILE A 363 -29.96 0.83 -0.46
N ALA A 364 -30.54 -0.33 -0.16
CA ALA A 364 -31.97 -0.54 -0.07
C ALA A 364 -32.25 -1.75 0.81
N ASN A 365 -33.34 -1.71 1.56
CA ASN A 365 -33.83 -2.83 2.33
C ASN A 365 -35.34 -2.88 2.35
N GLU A 366 -35.89 -4.05 2.67
CA GLU A 366 -37.33 -4.25 2.82
C GLU A 366 -37.60 -5.33 3.87
N ILE A 367 -38.69 -5.16 4.62
CA ILE A 367 -39.30 -6.20 5.43
C ILE A 367 -40.72 -6.44 4.91
N THR A 368 -41.06 -7.68 4.56
CA THR A 368 -42.37 -8.01 3.99
C THR A 368 -42.83 -9.41 4.37
N ASP A 369 -44.16 -9.58 4.40
CA ASP A 369 -44.82 -10.86 4.59
C ASP A 369 -45.25 -11.51 3.25
N GLU A 370 -45.11 -10.76 2.15
CA GLU A 370 -45.48 -11.16 0.78
C GLU A 370 -44.25 -11.65 -0.02
N LEU A 371 -44.47 -12.09 -1.27
CA LEU A 371 -43.36 -12.42 -2.16
C LEU A 371 -42.61 -11.13 -2.54
N SER A 372 -41.31 -11.07 -2.24
CA SER A 372 -40.48 -9.94 -2.64
C SER A 372 -39.76 -10.22 -3.96
N LEU A 373 -39.68 -9.19 -4.80
CA LEU A 373 -38.95 -9.18 -6.08
C LEU A 373 -37.91 -8.07 -6.01
N VAL A 374 -36.63 -8.42 -6.07
CA VAL A 374 -35.52 -7.48 -5.93
C VAL A 374 -34.62 -7.53 -7.16
N GLU A 375 -34.27 -6.36 -7.68
CA GLU A 375 -33.22 -6.21 -8.67
C GLU A 375 -31.90 -5.90 -7.95
N ILE A 376 -30.96 -6.83 -8.02
CA ILE A 376 -29.60 -6.69 -7.49
C ILE A 376 -28.72 -6.13 -8.61
N SER A 377 -28.17 -4.94 -8.38
CA SER A 377 -27.34 -4.24 -9.37
C SER A 377 -25.94 -4.84 -9.41
N SER A 378 -25.28 -4.74 -10.57
CA SER A 378 -23.86 -5.08 -10.69
C SER A 378 -22.93 -4.17 -9.89
N THR A 379 -23.44 -3.05 -9.40
CA THR A 379 -22.72 -2.09 -8.55
C THR A 379 -22.91 -2.35 -7.06
N ASP A 380 -23.76 -3.31 -6.67
CA ASP A 380 -23.90 -3.67 -5.26
C ASP A 380 -22.64 -4.44 -4.84
N ALA A 381 -22.11 -4.12 -3.66
CA ALA A 381 -21.03 -4.90 -3.08
C ALA A 381 -21.56 -6.27 -2.59
N GLY A 382 -22.78 -6.29 -2.03
CA GLY A 382 -23.38 -7.50 -1.47
C GLY A 382 -24.90 -7.49 -1.39
N PHE A 383 -25.45 -8.66 -1.08
CA PHE A 383 -26.86 -8.85 -0.77
C PHE A 383 -27.00 -9.72 0.47
N SER A 384 -27.84 -9.31 1.43
CA SER A 384 -28.08 -10.06 2.67
C SER A 384 -29.57 -10.34 2.82
N THR A 385 -29.93 -11.56 3.24
CA THR A 385 -31.33 -11.97 3.45
C THR A 385 -31.45 -12.93 4.63
N LEU A 386 -32.55 -12.84 5.38
CA LEU A 386 -32.81 -13.59 6.63
C LEU A 386 -34.20 -14.23 6.67
#